data_AF-A0AAV1URC3-F1
#
_entry.id   AF-A0AAV1URC3-F1
#
_cell.length_a   1.000
_cell.length_b   1.000
_cell.length_c   1.000
_cell.angle_alpha   90.00
_cell.angle_beta   90.00
_cell.angle_gamma   90.00
#
_symmetry.space_group_name_H-M   'P 1'
#
loop_
_entity.id
_entity.type
_entity.pdbx_description
1 polymer ?
#
loop_
_entity_poly.entity_id
_entity_poly.type
_entity_poly.pdbx_seq_one_letter_code
_entity_poly.pdbx_strand_id
1 'polypeptide(L)' 'MDAGTGVAKHLDAFDELVVGLQTLGEPVDEVRQLVVLLSSLSAEYELKLSIIEIVRDITLIEVKEKLLKEC' A
#
# COMPACT_ATOMS: atom_id res chain seq x y z
N MET A 1 16.03 -5.51 -13.26
CA MET A 1 15.54 -4.26 -12.64
C MET A 1 15.32 -4.57 -11.18
N ASP A 2 15.86 -3.73 -10.31
CA ASP A 2 15.79 -3.88 -8.86
C ASP A 2 14.32 -3.79 -8.42
N ALA A 3 13.76 -4.91 -7.94
CA ALA A 3 12.34 -4.99 -7.57
C ALA A 3 12.00 -4.00 -6.44
N GLY A 4 12.93 -3.76 -5.52
CA GLY A 4 12.83 -2.75 -4.46
C GLY A 4 12.66 -1.31 -4.97
N THR A 5 13.36 -0.91 -6.05
CA THR A 5 13.12 0.41 -6.68
C THR A 5 11.74 0.53 -7.36
N GLY A 6 11.10 -0.58 -7.69
CA GLY A 6 9.74 -0.61 -8.25
C GLY A 6 8.67 -0.36 -7.18
N VAL A 7 8.81 -1.01 -6.03
CA VAL A 7 7.86 -0.88 -4.92
C VAL A 7 7.93 0.49 -4.25
N ALA A 8 9.13 1.02 -4.01
CA ALA A 8 9.28 2.37 -3.46
C ALA A 8 8.57 3.44 -4.32
N LYS A 9 8.78 3.41 -5.64
CA LYS A 9 8.10 4.33 -6.58
C LYS A 9 6.58 4.15 -6.61
N HIS A 10 6.10 2.92 -6.42
CA HIS A 10 4.66 2.66 -6.35
C HIS A 10 4.05 3.23 -5.06
N LEU A 11 4.76 3.12 -3.93
CA LEU A 11 4.34 3.73 -2.66
C LEU A 11 4.34 5.26 -2.73
N ASP A 12 5.35 5.87 -3.36
CA ASP A 12 5.39 7.32 -3.58
C ASP A 12 4.20 7.80 -4.41
N ALA A 13 3.89 7.11 -5.52
CA ALA A 13 2.74 7.42 -6.36
C ALA A 13 1.40 7.23 -5.63
N PHE A 14 1.31 6.23 -4.75
CA PHE A 14 0.15 6.02 -3.89
C PHE A 14 -0.02 7.17 -2.89
N ASP A 15 1.06 7.66 -2.29
CA ASP A 15 1.00 8.79 -1.36
C ASP A 15 0.60 10.10 -2.04
N GLU A 16 1.09 10.34 -3.26
CA GLU A 16 0.63 11.46 -4.09
C GLU A 16 -0.87 11.38 -4.40
N LEU A 17 -1.40 10.17 -4.68
CA LEU A 17 -2.84 9.96 -4.91
C LEU A 17 -3.66 10.29 -3.65
N VAL A 18 -3.24 9.81 -2.48
CA VAL A 18 -3.94 10.06 -1.21
C VAL A 18 -3.97 11.56 -0.90
N VAL A 19 -2.83 12.26 -1.05
CA VAL A 19 -2.76 13.71 -0.87
C VAL A 19 -3.64 14.45 -1.88
N GLY A 20 -3.66 13.99 -3.14
CA GLY A 20 -4.53 14.54 -4.18
C GLY A 20 -6.02 14.44 -3.84
N LEU A 21 -6.47 13.26 -3.40
CA LEU A 21 -7.87 13.03 -2.99
C LEU A 21 -8.26 13.86 -1.76
N GLN A 22 -7.38 13.94 -0.76
CA GLN A 22 -7.58 14.79 0.41
C GLN A 22 -7.71 16.28 0.02
N THR A 23 -6.90 16.74 -0.92
CA THR A 23 -6.95 18.12 -1.45
C THR A 23 -8.27 18.41 -2.18
N LEU A 24 -8.85 17.40 -2.83
CA LEU A 24 -10.16 17.49 -3.48
C LEU A 24 -11.33 17.43 -2.50
N GLY A 25 -11.07 17.29 -1.19
CA GLY A 25 -12.10 17.18 -0.16
C GLY A 25 -12.68 15.77 0.00
N GLU A 26 -12.03 14.77 -0.57
CA GLU A 26 -12.36 13.35 -0.42
C GLU A 26 -11.35 12.68 0.53
N PRO A 27 -11.54 12.78 1.86
CA PRO A 27 -10.67 12.09 2.79
C PRO A 27 -10.83 10.58 2.64
N VAL A 28 -9.74 9.91 2.26
CA VAL A 28 -9.67 8.46 2.20
C VAL A 28 -9.21 7.96 3.57
N ASP A 29 -10.08 7.28 4.30
CA ASP A 29 -9.71 6.66 5.57
C ASP A 29 -8.68 5.54 5.38
N GLU A 30 -7.96 5.20 6.45
CA GLU A 30 -6.84 4.25 6.42
C GLU A 30 -7.25 2.87 5.87
N VAL A 31 -8.47 2.41 6.19
CA VAL A 31 -8.97 1.10 5.73
C VAL A 31 -9.17 1.13 4.21
N ARG A 32 -9.72 2.21 3.68
CA ARG A 32 -9.85 2.38 2.22
C ARG A 32 -8.49 2.52 1.53
N GLN A 33 -7.55 3.23 2.14
CA GLN A 33 -6.18 3.33 1.64
C GLN A 33 -5.52 1.95 1.53
N LEU A 34 -5.65 1.12 2.57
CA LEU A 34 -5.16 -0.26 2.58
C LEU A 34 -5.78 -1.11 1.46
N VAL A 35 -7.10 -1.06 1.28
CA VAL A 35 -7.79 -1.83 0.23
C VAL A 35 -7.31 -1.41 -1.17
N VAL A 36 -7.13 -0.10 -1.42
CA VAL A 36 -6.64 0.40 -2.71
C VAL A 36 -5.19 -0.01 -2.94
N LEU A 37 -4.32 0.17 -1.95
CA LEU A 37 -2.91 -0.22 -2.04
C LEU A 37 -2.78 -1.72 -2.33
N LEU A 38 -3.48 -2.56 -1.56
CA LEU A 38 -3.49 -4.01 -1.75
C LEU A 38 -4.09 -4.41 -3.09
N SER A 39 -5.09 -3.70 -3.60
CA SER A 39 -5.66 -3.99 -4.93
C SER A 39 -4.69 -3.64 -6.06
N SER A 40 -3.86 -2.62 -5.87
CA SER A 40 -2.93 -2.08 -6.89
C SER A 40 -1.65 -2.89 -7.11
N LEU A 41 -1.23 -3.75 -6.16
CA LEU A 41 -0.04 -4.59 -6.37
C LEU A 41 -0.34 -5.64 -7.47
N SER A 42 0.64 -6.00 -8.29
CA SER A 42 0.46 -7.07 -9.29
C SER A 42 0.24 -8.43 -8.61
N ALA A 43 -0.21 -9.45 -9.34
CA ALA A 43 -0.83 -10.69 -8.86
C ALA A 43 0.01 -11.66 -7.98
N GLU A 44 0.92 -11.18 -7.14
CA GLU A 44 1.49 -11.92 -6.01
C GLU A 44 0.46 -11.97 -4.87
N TYR A 45 -0.62 -12.70 -5.13
CA TYR A 45 -1.79 -12.84 -4.28
C TYR A 45 -1.45 -13.43 -2.90
N GLU A 46 -0.38 -14.23 -2.79
CA GLU A 46 0.08 -14.83 -1.53
C GLU A 46 0.76 -13.82 -0.58
N LEU A 47 1.48 -12.82 -1.12
CA LEU A 47 2.00 -11.71 -0.31
C LEU A 47 0.86 -10.79 0.15
N LYS A 48 -0.10 -10.50 -0.74
CA LYS A 48 -1.32 -9.74 -0.39
C LYS A 48 -2.12 -10.43 0.73
N LEU A 49 -2.31 -11.76 0.66
CA LEU A 49 -3.05 -12.53 1.66
C LEU A 49 -2.29 -12.65 2.98
N SER A 50 -0.98 -12.87 2.95
CA SER A 50 -0.16 -12.88 4.18
C SER A 50 -0.16 -11.53 4.88
N ILE A 51 -0.20 -10.42 4.14
CA ILE A 51 -0.38 -9.08 4.72
C ILE A 51 -1.80 -8.93 5.28
N ILE A 52 -2.85 -9.28 4.52
CA ILE A 52 -4.26 -9.19 4.95
C ILE A 52 -4.57 -10.04 6.20
N GLU A 53 -4.01 -11.25 6.32
CA GLU A 53 -4.14 -12.09 7.52
C GLU A 53 -3.50 -11.45 8.76
N ILE A 54 -2.50 -10.60 8.59
CA ILE A 54 -1.89 -9.81 9.67
C ILE A 54 -2.68 -8.50 9.92
N VAL A 55 -3.33 -7.91 8.90
CA VAL A 55 -4.10 -6.62 8.93
C VAL A 55 -5.30 -6.58 9.90
N ARG A 56 -5.58 -7.65 10.65
CA ARG A 56 -6.46 -7.50 11.84
C ARG A 56 -5.85 -6.60 12.92
N ASP A 57 -4.53 -6.42 12.95
CA ASP A 57 -3.83 -5.66 14.00
C ASP A 57 -2.71 -4.71 13.50
N ILE A 58 -2.44 -4.59 12.19
CA ILE A 58 -1.36 -3.72 11.66
C ILE A 58 -1.85 -2.48 10.91
N THR A 59 -1.08 -1.41 11.05
CA THR A 59 -1.30 -0.08 10.48
C THR A 59 -0.82 0.02 9.03
N LEU A 60 -1.26 1.04 8.29
CA LEU A 60 -0.82 1.28 6.90
C LEU A 60 0.71 1.45 6.79
N ILE A 61 1.34 2.01 7.82
CA ILE A 61 2.79 2.23 7.88
C ILE A 61 3.53 0.90 7.90
N GLU A 62 3.09 -0.05 8.73
CA GLU A 62 3.71 -1.36 8.84
C GLU A 62 3.58 -2.16 7.53
N VAL A 63 2.45 -2.02 6.83
CA VAL A 63 2.25 -2.62 5.51
C VAL A 63 3.26 -2.06 4.49
N LYS A 64 3.44 -0.73 4.45
CA LYS A 64 4.42 -0.09 3.57
C LYS A 64 5.85 -0.53 3.89
N GLU A 65 6.21 -0.60 5.17
CA GLU A 65 7.54 -1.07 5.59
C GLU A 65 7.80 -2.52 5.20
N LYS A 66 6.81 -3.41 5.34
CA LYS A 66 6.93 -4.82 4.97
C LYS A 66 7.09 -4.98 3.45
N LEU A 67 6.32 -4.22 2.66
CA LEU A 67 6.46 -4.17 1.20
C LEU A 67 7.86 -3.72 0.76
N LEU A 68 8.45 -2.73 1.44
CA LEU A 68 9.82 -2.28 1.15
C LEU A 68 10.92 -3.27 1.55
N LYS A 69 10.64 -4.16 2.52
CA LYS A 69 11.60 -5.14 3.02
C LYS A 69 11.54 -6.47 2.27
N GLU A 70 10.36 -6.86 1.78
CA GLU A 70 10.13 -8.19 1.17
C GLU A 70 10.10 -8.18 -0.37
N CYS A 71 10.07 -7.01 -1.02
CA CYS A 71 10.10 -6.85 -2.48
C CYS A 71 11.31 -6.02 -2.96
#